data_AF-A0A0B1SQX0-F1
#
_entry.id   AF-A0A0B1SQX0-F1
#
_cell.length_a   1.000
_cell.length_b   1.000
_cell.length_c   1.000
_cell.angle_alpha   90.00
_cell.angle_beta   90.00
_cell.angle_gamma   90.00
#
_symmetry.space_group_name_H-M   'P 1'
#
loop_
_entity.id
_entity.type
_entity.pdbx_description
1 polymer ?
#
loop_
_entity_poly.entity_id
_entity_poly.type
_entity_poly.pdbx_seq_one_letter_code
_entity_poly.pdbx_strand_id
1 'polypeptide(L)'
;MLDISYPMDNGIVRNWEDMAHIWDHTFGPDKLDIDPKECKLLLTEPPLNPSSNRERLFQVMFEQYGFHAIHVAVQAVLTLYAQGLLTGVVVDSGDGVTHICPVYQGYALHHLTRRLDIAGRDITRYLIKVT
;
A
#
# COMPACT_ATOMS: atom_id res chain seq x y z
N MET A 1 5.66 25.30 16.03
CA MET A 1 5.62 23.86 16.36
C MET A 1 5.40 23.16 15.03
N LEU A 2 6.34 22.33 14.57
CA LEU A 2 6.11 21.55 13.36
C LEU A 2 5.05 20.50 13.70
N ASP A 3 3.99 20.45 12.90
CA ASP A 3 2.97 19.42 12.97
C ASP A 3 3.31 18.33 11.94
N ILE A 4 3.16 17.06 12.30
CA ILE A 4 3.50 15.92 11.43
C ILE A 4 2.19 15.19 11.11
N SER A 5 1.79 15.22 9.85
CA SER A 5 0.62 14.49 9.34
C SER A 5 1.05 13.19 8.65
N TYR A 6 0.13 12.21 8.66
CA TYR A 6 0.27 10.98 7.87
C TYR A 6 -0.81 10.99 6.77
N PRO A 7 -0.44 10.95 5.48
CA PRO A 7 -1.41 10.97 4.38
C PRO A 7 -2.25 9.69 4.30
N MET A 8 -1.79 8.61 4.93
CA MET A 8 -2.39 7.28 4.87
C MET A 8 -2.77 6.81 6.27
N ASP A 9 -3.95 6.22 6.38
CA ASP A 9 -4.43 5.57 7.60
C ASP A 9 -4.89 4.14 7.27
N ASN A 10 -4.34 3.16 8.01
CA ASN A 10 -4.64 1.74 7.84
C ASN A 10 -4.55 1.23 6.39
N GLY A 11 -3.53 1.69 5.66
CA GLY A 11 -3.29 1.29 4.25
C GLY A 11 -4.15 2.04 3.22
N ILE A 12 -4.98 3.00 3.64
CA ILE A 12 -5.86 3.78 2.75
C ILE A 12 -5.41 5.24 2.74
N VAL A 13 -5.26 5.81 1.56
CA VAL A 13 -4.91 7.24 1.39
C VAL A 13 -6.09 8.10 1.85
N ARG A 14 -5.84 9.02 2.78
CA ARG A 14 -6.82 9.96 3.34
C ARG A 14 -6.57 11.39 2.89
N ASN A 15 -5.31 11.80 2.74
CA ASN A 15 -4.93 13.10 2.21
C ASN A 15 -4.06 12.92 0.96
N TRP A 16 -4.60 13.29 -0.20
CA TRP A 16 -3.93 13.17 -1.49
C TRP A 16 -2.90 14.28 -1.74
N GLU A 17 -3.07 15.45 -1.11
CA GLU A 17 -2.11 16.55 -1.21
C GLU A 17 -0.82 16.17 -0.46
N ASP A 18 -0.96 15.70 0.78
CA ASP A 18 0.16 15.19 1.57
C ASP A 18 0.81 13.96 0.90
N MET A 19 0.02 13.10 0.24
CA MET A 19 0.55 11.94 -0.48
C MET A 19 1.37 12.35 -1.72
N ALA A 20 0.97 13.43 -2.41
CA ALA A 20 1.72 13.96 -3.53
C ALA A 20 3.14 14.37 -3.12
N HIS A 21 3.32 14.98 -1.95
CA HIS A 21 4.66 15.30 -1.43
C HIS A 21 5.54 14.06 -1.24
N ILE A 22 4.96 12.93 -0.80
CA ILE A 22 5.69 11.65 -0.69
C ILE A 22 6.09 11.15 -2.07
N TRP A 23 5.19 11.19 -3.05
CA TRP A 23 5.47 10.74 -4.41
C TRP A 23 6.45 11.64 -5.15
N ASP A 24 6.36 12.96 -4.99
CA ASP A 24 7.32 13.91 -5.55
C ASP A 24 8.73 13.62 -5.05
N HIS A 25 8.88 13.38 -3.75
CA HIS A 25 10.16 12.96 -3.18
C HIS A 25 10.61 11.57 -3.66
N THR A 26 9.66 10.65 -3.87
CA THR A 26 9.97 9.27 -4.31
C THR A 26 10.40 9.21 -5.77
N PHE A 27 9.68 9.88 -6.68
CA PHE A 27 9.99 9.87 -8.11
C PHE A 27 11.07 10.86 -8.49
N GLY A 28 11.21 11.93 -7.70
CA GLY A 28 12.20 12.98 -7.91
C GLY A 28 13.65 12.56 -7.63
N PRO A 29 14.58 13.53 -7.76
CA PRO A 29 16.03 13.29 -7.75
C PRO A 29 16.57 12.78 -6.41
N ASP A 30 15.84 12.97 -5.32
CA ASP A 30 16.26 12.53 -3.99
C ASP A 30 16.23 11.01 -3.81
N LYS A 31 15.44 10.30 -4.62
CA LYS A 31 15.21 8.85 -4.47
C LYS A 31 15.41 8.07 -5.76
N LEU A 32 14.49 8.19 -6.70
CA LEU A 32 14.52 7.37 -7.92
C LEU A 32 15.11 8.11 -9.12
N ASP A 33 15.01 9.44 -9.15
CA ASP A 33 15.49 10.29 -10.26
C ASP A 33 14.98 9.81 -11.62
N ILE A 34 13.66 9.62 -11.72
CA ILE A 34 13.01 9.10 -12.93
C ILE A 34 12.11 10.16 -13.58
N ASP A 35 11.96 10.07 -14.89
CA ASP A 35 10.82 10.67 -15.59
C ASP A 35 9.67 9.64 -15.60
N PRO A 36 8.55 9.90 -14.90
CA PRO A 36 7.38 9.02 -14.91
C PRO A 36 6.88 8.67 -16.31
N LYS A 37 7.03 9.58 -17.29
CA LYS A 37 6.58 9.36 -18.67
C LYS A 37 7.37 8.28 -19.38
N GLU A 38 8.63 8.09 -19.03
CA GLU A 38 9.49 7.06 -19.63
C GLU A 38 9.39 5.72 -18.86
N CYS A 39 8.57 5.65 -17.81
CA CYS A 39 8.48 4.52 -16.90
C CYS A 39 7.09 3.86 -16.90
N LYS A 40 7.05 2.62 -16.41
CA LYS A 40 5.81 1.91 -16.06
C LYS A 40 5.78 1.70 -14.55
N LEU A 41 4.62 1.86 -13.95
CA LEU A 41 4.49 1.84 -12.50
C LEU A 41 3.82 0.55 -12.02
N LEU A 42 4.45 -0.10 -11.03
CA LEU A 42 3.83 -1.17 -10.24
C LEU A 42 3.58 -0.62 -8.83
N LEU A 43 2.32 -0.60 -8.41
CA LEU A 43 1.92 -0.23 -7.05
C LEU A 43 1.32 -1.43 -6.32
N THR A 44 1.42 -1.39 -5.00
CA THR A 44 0.81 -2.39 -4.13
C THR A 44 -0.39 -1.80 -3.42
N GLU A 45 -1.42 -2.61 -3.19
CA GLU A 45 -2.56 -2.22 -2.37
C GLU A 45 -2.91 -3.32 -1.35
N PRO A 46 -3.52 -2.94 -0.22
CA PRO A 46 -4.05 -3.92 0.72
C PRO A 46 -5.23 -4.67 0.09
N PRO A 47 -5.51 -5.90 0.56
CA PRO A 47 -6.72 -6.59 0.14
C PRO A 47 -7.94 -5.77 0.58
N LEU A 48 -9.00 -5.77 -0.24
CA LEU A 48 -10.26 -5.05 0.01
C LEU A 48 -10.14 -3.50 -0.07
N ASN A 49 -9.14 -2.97 -0.76
CA ASN A 49 -9.05 -1.54 -1.06
C ASN A 49 -10.30 -1.06 -1.83
N PRO A 50 -10.99 0.02 -1.41
CA PRO A 50 -12.16 0.54 -2.12
C PRO A 50 -11.86 0.93 -3.57
N SER A 51 -12.76 0.62 -4.50
CA SER A 51 -12.60 0.94 -5.92
C SER A 51 -12.40 2.45 -6.16
N SER A 52 -13.11 3.30 -5.41
CA SER A 52 -12.96 4.76 -5.51
C SER A 52 -11.56 5.25 -5.15
N ASN A 53 -10.91 4.63 -4.15
CA ASN A 53 -9.54 4.94 -3.77
C ASN A 53 -8.56 4.53 -4.88
N ARG A 54 -8.81 3.37 -5.52
CA ARG A 54 -8.03 2.90 -6.65
C ARG A 54 -8.22 3.77 -7.90
N GLU A 55 -9.44 4.20 -8.19
CA GLU A 55 -9.73 5.13 -9.29
C GLU A 55 -9.00 6.46 -9.10
N ARG A 56 -9.04 7.02 -7.88
CA ARG A 56 -8.31 8.26 -7.57
C ARG A 56 -6.80 8.08 -7.69
N LEU A 57 -6.27 6.93 -7.30
CA LEU A 57 -4.86 6.57 -7.49
C LEU A 57 -4.48 6.55 -8.97
N PHE A 58 -5.28 5.91 -9.82
CA PHE A 58 -5.05 5.93 -11.26
C PHE A 58 -5.12 7.34 -11.83
N GLN A 59 -6.12 8.13 -11.42
CA GLN A 59 -6.26 9.51 -11.86
C GLN A 59 -4.99 10.31 -11.56
N VAL A 60 -4.48 10.26 -10.33
CA VAL A 60 -3.26 10.99 -9.94
C VAL A 60 -2.06 10.50 -10.76
N MET A 61 -1.88 9.19 -10.88
CA MET A 61 -0.70 8.65 -11.56
C MET A 61 -0.70 8.89 -13.08
N PHE A 62 -1.87 8.87 -13.73
CA PHE A 62 -2.00 9.19 -15.15
C PHE A 62 -2.02 10.70 -15.42
N GLU A 63 -2.87 11.46 -14.73
CA GLU A 63 -3.12 12.88 -15.05
C GLU A 63 -2.08 13.82 -14.45
N GLN A 64 -1.64 13.57 -13.20
CA GLN A 64 -0.67 14.43 -12.52
C GLN A 64 0.77 14.02 -12.84
N TYR A 65 1.09 12.72 -12.74
CA TYR A 65 2.46 12.25 -12.95
C TYR A 65 2.77 11.84 -14.40
N GLY A 66 1.76 11.46 -15.20
CA GLY A 66 1.96 11.16 -16.62
C GLY A 66 2.52 9.77 -16.92
N PHE A 67 2.38 8.80 -16.02
CA PHE A 67 2.75 7.41 -16.31
C PHE A 67 1.92 6.85 -17.48
N HIS A 68 2.53 6.10 -18.40
CA HIS A 68 1.80 5.52 -19.54
C HIS A 68 1.14 4.17 -19.22
N ALA A 69 1.63 3.46 -18.20
CA ALA A 69 1.07 2.18 -17.79
C ALA A 69 1.26 1.96 -16.29
N ILE A 70 0.21 1.44 -15.65
CA ILE A 70 0.17 1.19 -14.23
C ILE A 70 -0.43 -0.19 -13.98
N HIS A 71 0.20 -0.97 -13.11
CA HIS A 71 -0.38 -2.18 -12.54
C HIS A 71 -0.48 -2.03 -11.03
N VAL A 72 -1.61 -2.43 -10.45
CA VAL A 72 -1.82 -2.46 -9.00
C VAL A 72 -2.00 -3.91 -8.59
N ALA A 73 -1.12 -4.39 -7.70
CA ALA A 73 -1.11 -5.76 -7.24
C ALA A 73 -1.41 -5.85 -5.73
N VAL A 74 -2.11 -6.91 -5.34
CA VAL A 74 -2.42 -7.17 -3.93
C VAL A 74 -1.15 -7.60 -3.20
N GLN A 75 -0.84 -6.95 -2.09
CA GLN A 75 0.37 -7.20 -1.28
C GLN A 75 0.57 -8.69 -0.96
N ALA A 76 -0.48 -9.38 -0.52
CA ALA A 76 -0.43 -10.81 -0.19
C ALA A 76 -0.01 -11.70 -1.37
N VAL A 77 -0.44 -11.37 -2.60
CA VAL A 77 -0.06 -12.14 -3.79
C VAL A 77 1.43 -11.96 -4.09
N LEU A 78 1.92 -10.71 -4.01
CA LEU A 78 3.34 -10.41 -4.19
C LEU A 78 4.22 -11.09 -3.15
N THR A 79 3.77 -11.18 -1.89
CA THR A 79 4.49 -11.89 -0.83
C THR A 79 4.69 -13.36 -1.16
N LEU A 80 3.68 -14.04 -1.71
CA LEU A 80 3.84 -15.43 -2.15
C LEU A 80 4.73 -15.55 -3.38
N TYR A 81 4.62 -14.63 -4.34
CA TYR A 81 5.49 -14.61 -5.51
C TYR A 81 6.97 -14.44 -5.13
N ALA A 82 7.27 -13.63 -4.12
CA ALA A 82 8.63 -13.49 -3.60
C ALA A 82 9.19 -14.81 -3.02
N GLN A 83 8.32 -15.74 -2.61
CA GLN A 83 8.69 -17.07 -2.12
C GLN A 83 8.62 -18.16 -3.21
N GLY A 84 8.30 -17.80 -4.46
CA GLY A 84 8.06 -18.78 -5.53
C GLY A 84 6.80 -19.63 -5.32
N LEU A 85 5.88 -19.17 -4.47
CA LEU A 85 4.63 -19.85 -4.16
C LEU A 85 3.46 -19.19 -4.90
N LEU A 86 2.51 -20.02 -5.35
CA LEU A 86 1.27 -19.55 -5.96
C LEU A 86 0.05 -19.76 -5.05
N THR A 87 0.18 -20.60 -4.03
CA THR A 87 -0.90 -20.92 -3.08
C THR A 87 -0.36 -20.85 -1.66
N GLY A 88 -1.11 -20.21 -0.77
CA GLY A 88 -0.75 -20.07 0.63
C GLY A 88 -1.67 -19.11 1.36
N VAL A 89 -1.52 -19.03 2.68
CA VAL A 89 -2.16 -17.99 3.49
C VAL A 89 -1.09 -17.00 3.91
N VAL A 90 -1.29 -15.73 3.58
CA VAL A 90 -0.40 -14.65 4.00
C VAL A 90 -0.99 -13.96 5.21
N VAL A 91 -0.20 -13.86 6.27
CA VAL A 91 -0.48 -13.02 7.44
C VAL A 91 0.46 -11.83 7.36
N ASP A 92 -0.08 -10.69 6.92
CA ASP A 92 0.67 -9.45 6.71
C ASP A 92 0.33 -8.47 7.84
N SER A 93 1.30 -8.17 8.71
CA SER A 93 1.13 -7.29 9.86
C SER A 93 2.00 -6.05 9.69
N GLY A 94 1.36 -4.91 9.40
CA GLY A 94 2.03 -3.63 9.16
C GLY A 94 2.08 -2.73 10.39
N ASP A 95 2.12 -1.41 10.17
CA ASP A 95 2.08 -0.43 11.26
C ASP A 95 0.67 -0.25 11.84
N GLY A 96 -0.36 -0.10 11.00
CA GLY A 96 -1.74 0.17 11.47
C GLY A 96 -2.72 -1.00 11.38
N VAL A 97 -2.45 -1.99 10.52
CA VAL A 97 -3.41 -3.06 10.21
C VAL A 97 -2.72 -4.39 9.97
N THR A 98 -3.38 -5.47 10.39
CA THR A 98 -3.00 -6.86 10.07
C THR A 98 -4.04 -7.49 9.15
N HIS A 99 -3.58 -8.06 8.03
CA HIS A 99 -4.41 -8.78 7.07
C HIS A 99 -4.07 -10.26 7.04
N ILE A 100 -5.09 -11.11 7.01
CA ILE A 100 -4.97 -12.54 6.76
C ILE A 100 -5.63 -12.80 5.41
N CYS A 101 -4.83 -13.06 4.37
CA CYS A 101 -5.30 -13.22 3.01
C CYS A 101 -4.89 -14.57 2.44
N PRO A 102 -5.85 -15.50 2.26
CA PRO A 102 -5.62 -16.72 1.50
C PRO A 102 -5.49 -16.41 0.01
N VAL A 103 -4.49 -17.01 -0.63
CA VAL A 103 -4.24 -16.93 -2.06
C VAL A 103 -4.19 -18.35 -2.61
N TYR A 104 -4.87 -18.58 -3.72
CA TYR A 104 -4.91 -19.87 -4.39
C TYR A 104 -4.58 -19.69 -5.88
N GLN A 105 -3.52 -20.35 -6.34
CA GLN A 105 -3.03 -20.27 -7.73
C GLN A 105 -2.86 -18.82 -8.24
N GLY A 106 -2.35 -17.93 -7.40
CA GLY A 106 -2.13 -16.51 -7.71
C GLY A 106 -3.36 -15.61 -7.52
N TYR A 107 -4.52 -16.16 -7.15
CA TYR A 107 -5.75 -15.40 -6.91
C TYR A 107 -6.00 -15.20 -5.42
N ALA A 108 -6.13 -13.95 -4.99
CA ALA A 108 -6.52 -13.61 -3.62
C ALA A 108 -8.01 -13.93 -3.40
N LEU A 109 -8.31 -14.74 -2.38
CA LEU A 109 -9.68 -15.15 -2.05
C LEU A 109 -10.33 -14.11 -1.12
N HIS A 110 -10.81 -13.01 -1.70
CA HIS A 110 -11.33 -11.85 -0.94
C HIS A 110 -12.41 -12.20 0.10
N HIS A 111 -13.29 -13.17 -0.18
CA HIS A 111 -14.35 -13.60 0.74
C HIS A 111 -13.83 -14.32 2.01
N LEU A 112 -12.59 -14.83 1.97
CA LEU A 112 -11.90 -15.45 3.10
C LEU A 112 -10.91 -14.51 3.78
N THR A 113 -10.63 -13.35 3.19
CA THR A 113 -9.73 -12.37 3.79
C THR A 113 -10.30 -11.86 5.12
N ARG A 114 -9.42 -11.69 6.11
CA ARG A 114 -9.73 -11.05 7.39
C ARG A 114 -8.82 -9.84 7.58
N ARG A 115 -9.40 -8.79 8.14
CA ARG A 115 -8.71 -7.57 8.53
C ARG A 115 -8.84 -7.41 10.04
N LEU A 116 -7.73 -7.08 10.68
CA LEU A 116 -7.64 -6.78 12.10
C LEU A 116 -7.04 -5.38 12.23
N ASP A 117 -7.77 -4.47 12.86
CA ASP A 117 -7.28 -3.11 13.16
C ASP A 117 -6.39 -3.13 14.44
N ILE A 118 -5.42 -4.06 14.45
CA ILE A 118 -4.36 -4.15 15.44
C ILE A 118 -3.05 -4.51 14.72
N ALA A 119 -1.99 -3.75 14.97
CA ALA A 119 -0.69 -3.99 14.37
C ALA A 119 0.46 -3.33 15.18
N GLY A 120 1.57 -2.99 14.51
CA GLY A 120 2.79 -2.49 15.16
C GLY A 120 2.60 -1.23 16.01
N ARG A 121 1.75 -0.30 15.57
CA ARG A 121 1.46 0.95 16.31
C ARG A 121 0.74 0.68 17.63
N ASP A 122 -0.13 -0.31 17.68
CA ASP A 122 -0.84 -0.70 18.90
C ASP A 122 0.12 -1.32 19.91
N ILE A 123 1.01 -2.20 19.43
CA ILE A 123 2.06 -2.80 20.25
C ILE A 123 2.99 -1.72 20.79
N THR A 124 3.42 -0.78 19.94
CA THR A 124 4.29 0.33 20.33
C THR A 124 3.64 1.19 21.42
N ARG A 125 2.36 1.57 21.24
CA ARG A 125 1.59 2.34 22.24
C ARG A 125 1.43 1.55 23.55
N TYR A 126 1.18 0.25 23.46
CA TYR A 126 1.09 -0.61 24.63
C TYR A 126 2.42 -0.64 25.41
N LEU A 127 3.55 -0.86 24.72
CA LEU A 127 4.88 -0.90 25.33
C LEU A 127 5.25 0.41 26.03
N ILE A 128 4.94 1.56 25.41
CA ILE A 128 5.15 2.89 26.02
C ILE A 128 4.33 3.05 27.31
N LYS A 129 3.12 2.48 27.38
CA LYS A 129 2.26 2.58 28.56
C LYS A 129 2.73 1.70 29.72
N VAL A 130 3.36 0.56 29.41
CA VAL A 130 3.81 -0.42 30.43
C VAL A 130 5.27 -0.24 30.84
N THR A 131 6.01 0.65 30.18
CA THR A 131 7.37 1.08 30.54
C THR A 131 7.31 2.38 31.33
#